data_AF-A0A3U7EEA2-F1
#
_entry.id   AF-A0A3U7EEA2-F1
#
_cell.length_a   1.000
_cell.length_b   1.000
_cell.length_c   1.000
_cell.angle_alpha   90.00
_cell.angle_beta   90.00
_cell.angle_gamma   90.00
#
_symmetry.space_group_name_H-M   'P 1'
#
loop_
_entity.id
_entity.type
_entity.pdbx_description
1 polymer ?
#
loop_
_entity_poly.entity_id
_entity_poly.type
_entity_poly.pdbx_seq_one_letter_code
_entity_poly.pdbx_strand_id
1 'polypeptide(L)' 'MDQWKKKKKISSRSLSRKGGIRSDGTYPDASNNAEAFYIIE' A
#
# COMPACT_ATOMS: atom_id res chain seq x y z
N MET A 1 9.09 -3.32 3.77
CA MET A 1 10.17 -3.48 2.77
C MET A 1 9.54 -4.08 1.54
N ASP A 2 9.85 -3.57 0.36
CA ASP A 2 9.24 -4.05 -0.89
C ASP A 2 10.15 -3.84 -2.10
N GLN A 3 9.78 -4.50 -3.20
CA GLN A 3 10.36 -4.32 -4.54
C GLN A 3 9.27 -4.52 -5.59
N TRP A 4 9.48 -3.99 -6.80
CA TRP A 4 8.58 -4.19 -7.94
C TRP A 4 9.35 -3.98 -9.25
N LYS A 5 8.73 -4.22 -10.41
CA LYS A 5 9.42 -4.21 -11.73
C LYS A 5 10.35 -3.01 -11.96
N LYS A 6 9.95 -1.81 -11.52
CA LYS A 6 10.72 -0.55 -11.62
C LYS A 6 11.66 -0.29 -10.44
N LYS A 7 11.42 -0.88 -9.27
CA LYS A 7 12.29 -0.81 -8.08
C LYS A 7 13.04 -2.12 -7.93
N LYS A 8 14.22 -2.21 -8.56
CA LYS A 8 15.01 -3.45 -8.65
C LYS A 8 15.66 -3.90 -7.34
N LYS A 9 15.86 -2.99 -6.39
CA LYS A 9 16.45 -3.30 -5.09
C LYS A 9 15.38 -3.28 -4.01
N ILE A 10 15.41 -4.27 -3.14
CA ILE A 10 14.59 -4.28 -1.93
C ILE A 10 15.06 -3.11 -1.05
N SER A 11 14.11 -2.29 -0.60
CA SER A 11 14.39 -1.25 0.39
C SER A 11 13.14 -0.93 1.21
N SER A 12 13.33 -0.28 2.35
CA SER A 12 12.23 0.32 3.10
C SER A 12 11.69 1.55 2.38
N ARG A 13 10.39 1.80 2.57
CA ARG A 13 9.72 3.07 2.26
C ARG A 13 8.62 3.30 3.30
N SER A 14 8.36 4.56 3.61
CA SER A 14 7.22 4.93 4.44
C SER A 14 5.95 5.00 3.59
N LEU A 15 4.82 4.58 4.15
CA LEU A 15 3.50 4.73 3.55
C LEU A 15 2.69 5.70 4.40
N SER A 16 2.05 6.68 3.77
CA SER A 16 1.16 7.60 4.46
C SER A 16 -0.28 7.10 4.41
N ARG A 17 -1.10 7.54 5.38
CA ARG A 17 -2.55 7.34 5.36
C ARG A 17 -3.15 8.26 4.30
N LYS A 18 -4.00 7.72 3.42
CA LYS A 18 -4.60 8.46 2.29
C LYS A 18 -6.13 8.34 2.22
N GLY A 19 -6.76 7.78 3.25
CA GLY A 19 -8.19 7.56 3.33
C GLY A 19 -8.52 6.07 3.39
N GLY A 20 -9.53 5.72 4.18
CA GLY A 20 -9.96 4.35 4.38
C GLY A 20 -10.69 3.74 3.18
N ILE A 21 -11.28 2.57 3.44
CA ILE A 21 -12.08 1.82 2.46
C ILE A 21 -13.29 2.64 2.02
N ARG A 22 -13.56 2.66 0.72
CA ARG A 22 -14.77 3.23 0.14
C ARG A 22 -15.92 2.23 0.19
N SER A 23 -17.14 2.71 -0.05
CA SER A 23 -18.34 1.87 -0.06
C SER A 23 -18.30 0.74 -1.10
N ASP A 24 -17.49 0.88 -2.15
CA ASP A 24 -17.27 -0.12 -3.20
C ASP A 24 -16.13 -1.11 -2.86
N GLY A 25 -15.55 -1.03 -1.65
CA GLY A 25 -14.44 -1.87 -1.23
C GLY A 25 -13.07 -1.43 -1.74
N THR A 26 -12.98 -0.31 -2.47
CA THR A 26 -11.70 0.19 -2.99
C THR A 26 -11.00 1.11 -2.01
N TYR A 27 -9.67 1.22 -2.13
CA TYR A 27 -8.87 2.21 -1.43
C TYR A 27 -8.31 3.23 -2.42
N PRO A 28 -8.30 4.53 -2.08
CA PRO A 28 -7.56 5.51 -2.85
C PRO A 28 -6.06 5.18 -2.82
N ASP A 29 -5.43 5.12 -4.00
CA ASP A 29 -3.99 4.87 -4.16
C ASP A 29 -3.50 3.66 -3.32
N ALA A 30 -4.23 2.54 -3.40
CA ALA A 30 -4.09 1.38 -2.51
C ALA A 30 -2.64 0.94 -2.26
N SER A 31 -1.83 0.86 -3.33
CA SER A 31 -0.42 0.43 -3.22
C SER A 31 0.50 1.39 -2.45
N ASN A 32 0.06 2.63 -2.20
CA ASN A 32 0.79 3.66 -1.46
C ASN A 32 0.01 4.20 -0.25
N ASN A 33 -1.07 3.52 0.16
CA ASN A 33 -1.94 3.91 1.26
C ASN A 33 -1.76 2.95 2.43
N ALA A 34 -1.30 3.46 3.57
CA ALA A 34 -1.07 2.66 4.77
C ALA A 34 -2.34 1.92 5.27
N GLU A 35 -3.53 2.45 4.97
CA GLU A 35 -4.81 1.90 5.44
C GLU A 35 -5.32 0.74 4.56
N ALA A 36 -4.69 0.50 3.41
CA ALA A 36 -5.05 -0.58 2.48
C ALA A 36 -4.34 -1.91 2.76
N PHE A 37 -3.41 -1.95 3.73
CA PHE A 37 -2.62 -3.14 4.04
C PHE A 37 -3.16 -3.86 5.28
N TYR A 38 -3.34 -5.17 5.14
CA TYR A 38 -3.80 -6.07 6.18
C TYR A 38 -2.77 -7.19 6.39
N ILE A 39 -2.85 -7.86 7.55
CA ILE A 39 -2.08 -9.09 7.79
C ILE A 39 -2.65 -10.18 6.87
N ILE A 40 -1.77 -10.89 6.18
CA ILE A 40 -2.13 -12.07 5.40
C ILE A 40 -2.16 -13.25 6.39
N GLU A 41 -3.31 -13.91 6.50
CA GLU A 41 -3.48 -15.15 7.28
C GLU A 41 -3.17 -16.39 6.44
#